data_AF-A0ABD0N4K4-F1
#
_entry.id   AF-A0ABD0N4K4-F1
#
_cell.length_a   1.000
_cell.length_b   1.000
_cell.length_c   1.000
_cell.angle_alpha   90.00
_cell.angle_beta   90.00
_cell.angle_gamma   90.00
#
_symmetry.space_group_name_H-M   'P 1'
#
loop_
_entity.id
_entity.type
_entity.pdbx_description
1 polymer ?
#
loop_
_entity_poly.entity_id
_entity_poly.type
_entity_poly.pdbx_seq_one_letter_code
_entity_poly.pdbx_strand_id
1 'polypeptide(L)' 'GAYRMFTNSTCLKHMILKIRRDARNFERYQHNRDLVTFLNKFADTQLELPRGWEIKTDPQGK' A
#
# COMPACT_ATOMS: atom_id res chain seq x y z
N GLY A 1 -12.42 -3.33 -6.34
CA GLY A 1 -12.08 -1.90 -6.24
C GLY A 1 -11.56 -1.57 -4.86
N ALA A 2 -10.75 -0.53 -4.73
CA ALA A 2 -10.09 -0.15 -3.46
C ALA A 2 -11.12 0.11 -2.33
N TYR A 3 -12.24 0.79 -2.65
CA TYR A 3 -13.33 1.04 -1.71
C TYR A 3 -13.81 -0.25 -1.01
N ARG A 4 -14.15 -1.29 -1.79
CA ARG A 4 -14.62 -2.58 -1.24
C ARG A 4 -13.58 -3.26 -0.35
N MET A 5 -12.30 -3.13 -0.68
CA MET A 5 -11.21 -3.71 0.12
C MET A 5 -11.10 -3.00 1.49
N PHE A 6 -11.18 -1.67 1.50
CA PHE A 6 -11.20 -0.88 2.73
C PHE A 6 -12.45 -1.13 3.58
N THR A 7 -13.64 -1.22 2.98
CA THR A 7 -14.89 -1.39 3.74
C THR A 7 -15.08 -2.80 4.30
N ASN A 8 -14.58 -3.83 3.60
CA ASN A 8 -14.84 -5.23 3.96
C ASN A 8 -13.75 -5.85 4.85
N SER A 9 -12.56 -5.25 4.94
CA SER A 9 -11.48 -5.73 5.81
C SER A 9 -11.38 -4.90 7.09
N THR A 10 -11.83 -5.47 8.20
CA THR A 10 -11.73 -4.86 9.54
C THR A 10 -10.28 -4.54 9.90
N CYS A 11 -9.36 -5.46 9.61
CA CYS A 11 -7.92 -5.29 9.89
C CYS A 11 -7.32 -4.15 9.07
N LEU A 12 -7.56 -4.12 7.76
CA LEU A 12 -7.06 -3.05 6.89
C LEU A 12 -7.62 -1.69 7.28
N LYS A 13 -8.94 -1.62 7.51
CA LYS A 13 -9.60 -0.40 7.97
C LYS A 13 -8.98 0.10 9.27
N HIS A 14 -8.75 -0.81 10.23
CA HIS A 14 -8.10 -0.47 11.50
C HIS A 14 -6.68 0.09 11.30
N MET A 15 -5.85 -0.57 10.47
CA MET A 15 -4.50 -0.10 10.15
C MET A 15 -4.51 1.30 9.54
N ILE A 16 -5.34 1.53 8.52
CA ILE A 16 -5.46 2.84 7.86
C ILE A 16 -5.92 3.91 8.85
N LEU A 17 -6.92 3.64 9.69
CA LEU A 17 -7.40 4.61 10.67
C LEU A 17 -6.33 4.94 11.72
N LYS A 18 -5.50 3.97 12.14
CA LYS A 18 -4.36 4.22 13.02
C LYS A 18 -3.28 5.07 12.37
N ILE A 19 -2.92 4.78 11.11
CA ILE A 19 -1.93 5.58 10.35
C ILE A 19 -2.41 7.01 10.15
N ARG A 20 -3.69 7.20 9.81
CA ARG A 20 -4.29 8.54 9.69
C ARG A 20 -4.28 9.33 11.00
N ARG A 21 -4.42 8.63 12.13
CA ARG A 21 -4.37 9.24 13.48
C ARG A 21 -2.93 9.59 13.89
N ASP A 22 -1.98 8.73 13.56
CA ASP A 22 -0.54 8.93 13.83
C ASP A 22 0.30 8.22 12.77
N ALA A 23 0.95 9.03 11.92
CA ALA A 23 1.69 8.59 10.75
C ALA A 23 2.85 7.64 11.08
N ARG A 24 3.38 7.69 12.31
CA ARG A 24 4.43 6.76 12.78
C ARG A 24 4.00 5.29 12.75
N ASN A 25 2.68 5.03 12.78
CA ASN A 25 2.18 3.67 12.63
C ASN A 25 2.43 3.10 11.23
N PHE A 26 2.71 3.92 10.22
CA PHE A 26 3.02 3.43 8.87
C PHE A 26 4.27 2.55 8.87
N GLU A 27 5.33 2.98 9.55
CA GLU A 27 6.59 2.23 9.62
C GLU A 27 6.40 0.82 10.21
N ARG A 28 5.51 0.70 11.20
CA ARG A 28 5.12 -0.60 11.80
C ARG A 28 4.40 -1.52 10.82
N TYR A 29 3.64 -0.98 9.87
CA TYR A 29 2.79 -1.74 8.96
C TYR A 29 3.30 -1.78 7.52
N GLN A 30 4.43 -1.14 7.20
CA GLN A 30 4.88 -0.90 5.82
C GLN A 30 5.07 -2.16 4.96
N HIS A 31 5.33 -3.31 5.58
CA HIS A 31 5.48 -4.60 4.89
C HIS A 31 4.23 -5.50 4.96
N ASN A 32 3.13 -5.02 5.55
CA ASN A 32 1.89 -5.79 5.63
C ASN A 32 1.29 -5.96 4.22
N ARG A 33 1.06 -7.22 3.81
CA ARG A 33 0.62 -7.53 2.44
C ARG A 33 -0.71 -6.87 2.06
N ASP A 34 -1.68 -6.79 2.96
CA ASP A 34 -2.98 -6.18 2.67
C ASP A 34 -2.85 -4.68 2.52
N LEU A 35 -2.04 -4.03 3.36
CA LEU A 35 -1.77 -2.60 3.26
C LEU A 35 -1.05 -2.26 1.95
N VAL A 36 0.03 -2.99 1.63
CA VAL A 36 0.79 -2.79 0.38
C VAL A 36 -0.11 -3.02 -0.83
N THR A 37 -0.90 -4.11 -0.83
CA THR A 37 -1.83 -4.42 -1.92
C THR A 37 -2.90 -3.34 -2.06
N PHE A 38 -3.41 -2.79 -0.96
CA PHE A 38 -4.39 -1.72 -0.98
C PHE A 38 -3.82 -0.43 -1.57
N LEU A 39 -2.63 -0.01 -1.14
CA LEU A 39 -1.98 1.20 -1.63
C LEU A 39 -1.63 1.08 -3.12
N ASN A 40 -1.16 -0.09 -3.56
CA ASN A 40 -0.83 -0.34 -4.97
C ASN A 40 -2.06 -0.32 -5.89
N LYS A 41 -3.30 -0.33 -5.37
CA LYS A 41 -4.50 -0.09 -6.21
C LYS A 41 -4.61 1.36 -6.71
N PHE A 42 -3.85 2.28 -6.11
CA PHE A 42 -3.79 3.69 -6.51
C PHE A 42 -2.51 4.02 -7.28
N ALA A 43 -1.62 3.04 -7.49
CA ALA A 43 -0.43 3.25 -8.30
C ALA A 43 -0.82 3.39 -9.77
N ASP A 44 -0.26 4.40 -10.43
CA ASP A 44 -0.33 4.57 -11.87
C ASP A 44 1.01 4.16 -12.48
N THR A 45 1.01 3.04 -13.19
CA THR A 45 2.22 2.48 -13.82
C THR A 45 2.53 3.10 -15.19
N GLN A 46 1.71 4.04 -15.67
CA GLN A 46 1.99 4.80 -16.89
C GLN A 46 2.87 6.04 -16.61
N LEU A 47 2.98 6.45 -15.35
CA LEU A 47 3.85 7.54 -14.93
C LEU A 47 5.29 7.06 -14.80
N GLU A 48 6.22 7.95 -15.15
CA GLU A 48 7.64 7.73 -14.88
C GLU A 48 7.89 7.66 -13.37
N LEU A 49 8.85 6.82 -12.97
CA LEU A 49 9.26 6.74 -11.58
C LEU A 49 9.89 8.08 -11.14
N PRO A 50 9.70 8.48 -9.87
CA PRO A 50 10.42 9.63 -9.33
C PRO A 50 11.94 9.48 -9.48
N ARG A 51 12.65 10.60 -9.62
CA ARG A 51 14.10 10.59 -9.76
C ARG A 51 14.77 9.80 -8.62
N GLY A 52 15.64 8.86 -8.99
CA GLY A 52 16.37 8.01 -8.04
C GLY A 52 15.60 6.79 -7.54
N TRP A 53 14.38 6.56 -8.02
CA TRP A 53 13.62 5.34 -7.75
C TRP A 53 13.85 4.31 -8.85
N GLU A 54 13.90 3.04 -8.46
CA GLU A 54 14.07 1.89 -9.35
C GLU A 54 13.01 0.84 -9.03
N ILE A 55 12.50 0.17 -10.08
CA ILE A 55 11.70 -1.05 -9.93
C ILE A 55 12.64 -2.24 -9.94
N LYS A 56 12.46 -3.15 -8.99
CA LYS A 56 13.09 -4.47 -9.01
C LYS A 56 11.98 -5.50 -9.09
N THR A 57 12.07 -6.37 -10.09
CA THR A 57 11.13 -7.49 -10.27
C THR A 57 11.76 -8.77 -9.77
N ASP A 58 11.04 -9.53 -8.97
CA ASP A 58 11.41 -10.89 -8.61
C ASP A 58 11.28 -11.83 -9.84
N PRO A 59 11.79 -13.08 -9.76
CA PRO A 59 11.66 -14.04 -10.86
C PRO A 59 10.21 -14.41 -11.23
N GLN A 60 9.23 -14.10 -10.38
CA GLN A 60 7.80 -14.29 -10.64
C GLN A 60 7.17 -13.04 -11.28
N GLY A 61 7.98 -12.01 -11.58
CA GLY A 61 7.53 -10.75 -12.18
C GLY A 61 6.85 -9.81 -11.19
N LYS A 62 7.06 -9.99 -9.88
CA LYS A 62 6.49 -9.14 -8.84
C LYS A 62 7.46 -8.08 -8.34
#